data_AF-A0A9E3S773-F1
#
_entry.id   AF-A0A9E3S773-F1
#
_cell.length_a   1.000
_cell.length_b   1.000
_cell.length_c   1.000
_cell.angle_alpha   90.00
_cell.angle_beta   90.00
_cell.angle_gamma   90.00
#
_symmetry.space_group_name_H-M   'P 1'
#
loop_
_entity.id
_entity.type
_entity.pdbx_description
1 polymer ?
#
loop_
_entity_poly.entity_id
_entity_poly.type
_entity_poly.pdbx_seq_one_letter_code
_entity_poly.pdbx_strand_id
1 'polypeptide(L)'
;MSSKTKTTATKEETRPALVPKLRFPEFQEAEGWAPEPMGEVYSFKGNNSLSRDKLNYVAGSVKNIHYGDIHTKFSTHFDITKELVPFINDSEEAIVRAENLCAEGDMIFADASEDLADIGKSIEIVRLNGERVVSGLHTILARRIGKRIALGFGGHLF
;
A
#
# COMPACT_ATOMS: atom_id res chain seq x y z
N MET A 1 -17.18 -34.66 -46.64
CA MET A 1 -17.04 -34.59 -45.17
C MET A 1 -17.54 -33.22 -44.74
N SER A 2 -18.65 -33.16 -44.00
CA SER A 2 -19.25 -31.90 -43.53
C SER A 2 -18.69 -31.59 -42.15
N SER A 3 -17.86 -30.55 -42.05
CA SER A 3 -17.32 -30.07 -40.78
C SER A 3 -18.37 -29.20 -40.10
N LYS A 4 -19.00 -29.71 -39.04
CA LYS A 4 -19.86 -28.93 -38.14
C LYS A 4 -18.95 -28.22 -37.13
N THR A 5 -18.77 -26.92 -37.30
CA THR A 5 -18.14 -26.05 -36.29
C THR A 5 -19.05 -25.99 -35.07
N LYS A 6 -18.54 -26.49 -33.93
CA LYS A 6 -19.24 -26.48 -32.64
C LYS A 6 -18.93 -25.16 -31.94
N THR A 7 -19.86 -24.21 -31.98
CA THR A 7 -19.75 -22.95 -31.25
C THR A 7 -20.01 -23.21 -29.76
N THR A 8 -18.95 -23.24 -28.97
CA THR A 8 -19.05 -23.25 -27.49
C THR A 8 -19.38 -21.83 -27.04
N ALA A 9 -20.65 -21.55 -26.76
CA ALA A 9 -21.05 -20.37 -26.02
C ALA A 9 -20.65 -20.58 -24.55
N THR A 10 -19.61 -19.88 -24.10
CA THR A 10 -19.32 -19.68 -22.69
C THR A 10 -20.47 -18.89 -22.09
N LYS A 11 -21.26 -19.53 -21.21
CA LYS A 11 -22.20 -18.84 -20.32
C LYS A 11 -21.37 -17.88 -19.45
N GLU A 12 -21.56 -16.59 -19.64
CA GLU A 12 -21.18 -15.61 -18.62
C GLU A 12 -22.05 -15.89 -17.39
N GLU A 13 -21.47 -16.52 -16.38
CA GLU A 13 -22.07 -16.53 -15.05
C GLU A 13 -22.08 -15.09 -14.55
N THR A 14 -23.27 -14.49 -14.49
CA THR A 14 -23.49 -13.17 -13.91
C THR A 14 -23.08 -13.23 -12.44
N ARG A 15 -21.86 -12.76 -12.14
CA ARG A 15 -21.41 -12.58 -10.76
C ARG A 15 -22.35 -11.56 -10.10
N PRO A 16 -22.89 -11.86 -8.91
CA PRO A 16 -23.72 -10.89 -8.20
C PRO A 16 -22.95 -9.59 -8.01
N ALA A 17 -23.64 -8.46 -8.16
CA ALA A 17 -23.04 -7.14 -8.00
C ALA A 17 -22.43 -6.99 -6.60
N LEU A 18 -21.22 -6.45 -6.51
CA LEU A 18 -20.53 -6.21 -5.24
C LEU A 18 -21.15 -4.99 -4.55
N VAL A 19 -22.22 -5.21 -3.80
CA VAL A 19 -22.98 -4.17 -3.11
C VAL A 19 -22.68 -4.21 -1.61
N PRO A 20 -22.03 -3.17 -1.03
CA PRO A 20 -21.83 -3.07 0.42
C PRO A 20 -23.15 -3.11 1.18
N LYS A 21 -23.18 -3.81 2.33
CA LYS A 21 -24.35 -3.87 3.22
C LYS A 21 -24.75 -2.50 3.79
N LEU A 22 -23.77 -1.62 3.95
CA LEU A 22 -23.95 -0.25 4.41
C LEU A 22 -23.55 0.70 3.29
N ARG A 23 -24.45 1.64 2.96
CA ARG A 23 -24.24 2.68 1.95
C ARG A 23 -24.79 4.00 2.46
N PHE A 24 -24.19 5.11 2.03
CA PHE A 24 -24.80 6.40 2.23
C PHE A 24 -26.14 6.49 1.48
N PRO A 25 -27.13 7.25 2.00
CA PRO A 25 -28.47 7.34 1.40
C PRO A 25 -28.46 7.67 -0.10
N GLU A 26 -27.55 8.54 -0.54
CA GLU A 26 -27.39 8.96 -1.93
C GLU A 26 -26.89 7.87 -2.88
N PHE A 27 -26.37 6.74 -2.37
CA PHE A 27 -25.84 5.63 -3.17
C PHE A 27 -26.65 4.34 -3.04
N GLN A 28 -27.82 4.37 -2.41
CA GLN A 28 -28.66 3.17 -2.23
C GLN A 28 -29.06 2.55 -3.58
N GLU A 29 -29.42 3.40 -4.55
CA GLU A 29 -29.83 2.98 -5.90
C GLU A 29 -28.67 2.93 -6.91
N ALA A 30 -27.44 3.23 -6.48
CA ALA A 30 -26.27 3.20 -7.36
C ALA A 30 -25.83 1.77 -7.67
N GLU A 31 -25.15 1.57 -8.79
CA GLU A 31 -24.60 0.26 -9.17
C GLU A 31 -23.63 -0.31 -8.12
N GLY A 32 -23.36 -1.62 -8.23
CA GLY A 32 -22.35 -2.29 -7.44
C GLY A 32 -20.94 -1.79 -7.73
N TRP A 33 -20.00 -2.12 -6.84
CA TRP A 33 -18.59 -1.89 -7.11
C TRP A 33 -18.13 -2.75 -8.28
N ALA A 34 -17.30 -2.16 -9.14
CA ALA A 34 -16.57 -2.90 -10.17
C ALA A 34 -15.24 -3.41 -9.59
N PRO A 35 -14.83 -4.65 -9.88
CA PRO A 35 -13.51 -5.13 -9.51
C PRO A 35 -12.44 -4.44 -10.38
N GLU A 36 -11.43 -3.84 -9.75
CA GLU A 36 -10.26 -3.30 -10.44
C GLU A 36 -8.99 -4.05 -10.03
N PRO A 37 -8.12 -4.44 -10.98
CA PRO A 37 -6.82 -5.02 -10.64
C PRO A 37 -5.95 -4.00 -9.89
N MET A 38 -5.22 -4.45 -8.87
CA MET A 38 -4.33 -3.56 -8.09
C MET A 38 -3.32 -2.81 -8.97
N GLY A 39 -2.81 -3.45 -10.04
CA GLY A 39 -1.86 -2.84 -10.97
C GLY A 39 -2.43 -1.67 -11.79
N GLU A 40 -3.76 -1.51 -11.86
CA GLU A 40 -4.44 -0.39 -12.54
C GLU A 40 -4.63 0.82 -11.62
N VAL A 41 -4.54 0.62 -10.30
CA VAL A 41 -4.75 1.64 -9.26
C VAL A 41 -3.47 1.95 -8.46
N TYR A 42 -2.47 1.07 -8.47
CA TYR A 42 -1.18 1.24 -7.83
C TYR A 42 -0.03 0.83 -8.76
N SER A 43 1.08 1.57 -8.67
CA SER A 43 2.37 1.24 -9.29
C SER A 43 3.39 0.94 -8.19
N PHE A 44 4.24 -0.05 -8.39
CA PHE A 44 5.24 -0.42 -7.39
C PHE A 44 6.52 0.43 -7.53
N LYS A 45 7.10 0.80 -6.39
CA LYS A 45 8.37 1.54 -6.29
C LYS A 45 9.40 0.71 -5.55
N GLY A 46 10.67 1.12 -5.64
CA GLY A 46 11.74 0.43 -4.93
C GLY A 46 11.69 0.67 -3.44
N ASN A 47 12.18 -0.31 -2.67
CA ASN A 47 12.51 -0.19 -1.27
C ASN A 47 14.05 -0.16 -1.12
N ASN A 48 14.54 -0.23 0.12
CA ASN A 48 15.95 -0.48 0.40
C ASN A 48 16.14 -1.73 1.27
N SER A 49 17.39 -2.14 1.47
CA SER A 49 17.75 -3.33 2.26
C SER A 49 18.40 -3.00 3.61
N LEU A 50 18.17 -1.80 4.15
CA LEU A 50 18.76 -1.39 5.42
C LEU A 50 18.11 -2.15 6.59
N SER A 51 18.94 -2.88 7.32
CA SER A 51 18.60 -3.48 8.59
C SER A 51 18.47 -2.43 9.70
N ARG A 52 17.86 -2.81 10.83
CA ARG A 52 17.58 -1.92 11.96
C ARG A 52 18.83 -1.22 12.53
N ASP A 53 19.98 -1.88 12.53
CA ASP A 53 21.27 -1.36 13.00
C ASP A 53 21.84 -0.23 12.13
N LYS A 54 21.33 -0.07 10.90
CA LYS A 54 21.65 1.02 9.98
C LYS A 54 20.79 2.26 10.16
N LEU A 55 19.91 2.25 11.17
CA LEU A 55 18.96 3.30 11.47
C LEU A 55 19.21 3.86 12.88
N ASN A 56 18.79 5.10 13.13
CA ASN A 56 18.87 5.72 14.45
C ASN A 56 17.65 6.62 14.73
N TYR A 57 17.43 6.98 15.99
CA TYR A 57 16.32 7.85 16.41
C TYR A 57 16.78 9.25 16.85
N VAL A 58 18.03 9.61 16.56
CA VAL A 58 18.65 10.85 17.04
C VAL A 58 18.60 11.92 15.96
N ALA A 59 19.15 11.64 14.77
CA ALA A 59 19.27 12.61 13.69
C ALA A 59 19.45 11.95 12.33
N GLY A 60 19.07 12.68 11.29
CA GLY A 60 19.30 12.35 9.89
C GLY A 60 18.39 13.18 8.98
N SER A 61 18.55 12.99 7.68
CA SER A 61 17.84 13.77 6.65
C SER A 61 16.70 12.98 5.97
N VAL A 62 16.68 11.65 6.13
CA VAL A 62 15.70 10.73 5.55
C VAL A 62 15.26 9.73 6.62
N LYS A 63 13.95 9.56 6.75
CA LYS A 63 13.33 8.56 7.62
C LYS A 63 13.05 7.26 6.86
N ASN A 64 13.11 6.14 7.57
CA ASN A 64 12.95 4.82 6.98
C ASN A 64 11.86 4.02 7.71
N ILE A 65 10.83 3.61 6.97
CA ILE A 65 9.76 2.74 7.47
C ILE A 65 10.27 1.30 7.46
N HIS A 66 10.34 0.67 8.63
CA HIS A 66 10.79 -0.70 8.80
C HIS A 66 9.59 -1.62 9.07
N TYR A 67 9.55 -2.81 8.46
CA TYR A 67 8.41 -3.74 8.54
C TYR A 67 7.99 -4.05 9.99
N GLY A 68 8.95 -4.24 10.90
CA GLY A 68 8.66 -4.50 12.32
C GLY A 68 7.85 -3.39 13.02
N ASP A 69 7.93 -2.14 12.58
CA ASP A 69 7.11 -1.06 13.15
C ASP A 69 5.69 -1.04 12.58
N ILE A 70 5.49 -1.51 11.33
CA ILE A 70 4.15 -1.76 10.76
C ILE A 70 3.41 -2.82 11.58
N HIS A 71 4.14 -3.86 12.02
CA HIS A 71 3.54 -4.94 12.81
C HIS A 71 3.13 -4.52 14.22
N THR A 72 3.89 -3.62 14.84
CA THR A 72 3.84 -3.43 16.30
C THR A 72 3.39 -2.05 16.77
N LYS A 73 3.53 -1.00 15.94
CA LYS A 73 3.42 0.40 16.40
C LYS A 73 2.58 1.27 15.48
N PHE A 74 2.85 1.23 14.19
CA PHE A 74 2.30 2.20 13.25
C PHE A 74 0.81 2.00 13.07
N SER A 75 0.08 3.12 13.05
CA SER A 75 -1.31 3.12 12.63
C SER A 75 -1.44 2.78 11.15
N THR A 76 -2.50 2.07 10.80
CA THR A 76 -2.91 1.84 9.41
C THR A 76 -3.07 3.16 8.64
N HIS A 77 -3.50 4.23 9.31
CA HIS A 77 -3.47 5.60 8.77
C HIS A 77 -2.20 6.29 9.26
N PHE A 78 -1.09 6.05 8.57
CA PHE A 78 0.22 6.53 8.97
C PHE A 78 0.34 8.05 8.82
N ASP A 79 0.42 8.73 9.96
CA ASP A 79 0.69 10.16 10.07
C ASP A 79 2.04 10.33 10.77
N ILE A 80 3.05 10.78 10.03
CA ILE A 80 4.42 10.86 10.55
C ILE A 80 4.54 11.70 11.82
N THR A 81 3.63 12.65 12.05
CA THR A 81 3.65 13.51 13.24
C THR A 81 3.24 12.78 14.52
N LYS A 82 2.68 11.58 14.39
CA LYS A 82 2.21 10.73 15.49
C LYS A 82 3.06 9.47 15.67
N GLU A 83 4.00 9.23 14.77
CA GLU A 83 4.76 7.98 14.70
C GLU A 83 6.24 8.22 14.97
N LEU A 84 6.86 7.33 15.75
CA LEU A 84 8.30 7.35 15.97
C LEU A 84 9.01 6.60 14.85
N VAL A 85 9.43 7.33 13.82
CA VAL A 85 10.12 6.78 12.64
C VAL A 85 11.62 7.06 12.72
N PRO A 86 12.48 6.04 12.62
CA PRO A 86 13.92 6.23 12.67
C PRO A 86 14.45 6.88 11.38
N PHE A 87 15.55 7.59 11.52
CA PHE A 87 16.37 8.08 10.43
C PHE A 87 17.31 7.00 9.90
N ILE A 88 17.66 7.11 8.62
CA ILE A 88 18.80 6.41 8.04
C ILE A 88 20.09 7.03 8.59
N ASN A 89 21.07 6.21 8.97
CA ASN A 89 22.39 6.71 9.35
C ASN A 89 23.05 7.43 8.18
N ASP A 90 23.74 8.55 8.44
CA ASP A 90 24.36 9.38 7.40
C ASP A 90 25.28 8.59 6.44
N SER A 91 25.96 7.54 6.94
CA SER A 91 26.84 6.68 6.14
C SER A 91 26.11 5.87 5.05
N GLU A 92 24.79 5.75 5.14
CA GLU A 92 23.95 4.92 4.28
C GLU A 92 23.04 5.77 3.36
N GLU A 93 22.98 7.11 3.51
CA GLU A 93 22.03 7.96 2.78
C GLU A 93 22.18 7.85 1.25
N ALA A 94 23.37 7.55 0.75
CA ALA A 94 23.67 7.49 -0.69
C ALA A 94 22.83 6.44 -1.46
N ILE A 95 22.22 5.47 -0.77
CA ILE A 95 21.33 4.48 -1.41
C ILE A 95 19.94 5.05 -1.72
N VAL A 96 19.57 6.18 -1.08
CA VAL A 96 18.24 6.78 -1.21
C VAL A 96 18.09 7.35 -2.61
N ARG A 97 17.10 6.84 -3.32
CA ARG A 97 16.74 7.31 -4.67
C ARG A 97 15.49 8.18 -4.60
N ALA A 98 15.52 9.34 -5.26
CA ALA A 98 14.44 10.32 -5.20
C ALA A 98 13.11 9.75 -5.71
N GLU A 99 13.15 8.87 -6.70
CA GLU A 99 11.97 8.19 -7.26
C GLU A 99 11.28 7.23 -6.27
N ASN A 100 12.00 6.78 -5.23
CA ASN A 100 11.53 5.89 -4.18
C ASN A 100 11.13 6.61 -2.89
N LEU A 101 11.26 7.95 -2.83
CA LEU A 101 10.71 8.73 -1.73
C LEU A 101 9.20 8.55 -1.69
N CYS A 102 8.67 8.24 -0.53
CA CYS A 102 7.25 8.05 -0.28
C CYS A 102 6.47 9.35 -0.52
N ALA A 103 5.20 9.18 -0.90
CA ALA A 103 4.23 10.24 -1.08
C ALA A 103 2.94 9.92 -0.30
N GLU A 104 2.14 10.94 0.00
CA GLU A 104 0.83 10.75 0.62
C GLU A 104 -0.12 9.98 -0.33
N GLY A 105 -0.76 8.95 0.21
CA GLY A 105 -1.55 7.96 -0.53
C GLY A 105 -0.73 6.77 -1.05
N ASP A 106 0.57 6.70 -0.76
CA ASP A 106 1.32 5.46 -0.93
C ASP A 106 0.86 4.44 0.13
N MET A 107 0.70 3.19 -0.30
CA MET A 107 0.51 2.03 0.57
C MET A 107 1.86 1.35 0.78
N ILE A 108 2.14 0.92 2.01
CA ILE A 108 3.30 0.09 2.35
C ILE A 108 2.82 -1.19 3.02
N PHE A 109 3.17 -2.32 2.40
CA PHE A 109 2.86 -3.66 2.91
C PHE A 109 4.10 -4.26 3.55
N ALA A 110 3.96 -4.90 4.71
CA ALA A 110 4.99 -5.79 5.22
C ALA A 110 4.97 -7.11 4.42
N ASP A 111 6.10 -7.49 3.81
CA ASP A 111 6.19 -8.73 2.99
C ASP A 111 6.66 -9.95 3.78
N ALA A 112 7.16 -9.72 5.00
CA ALA A 112 7.57 -10.73 5.94
C ALA A 112 6.71 -10.65 7.21
N SER A 113 6.25 -11.80 7.65
CA SER A 113 5.60 -12.00 8.95
C SER A 113 6.11 -13.30 9.57
N GLU A 114 6.25 -13.30 10.89
CA GLU A 114 6.58 -14.51 11.67
C GLU A 114 5.30 -15.26 12.06
N ASP A 115 4.14 -14.57 12.08
CA ASP A 115 2.85 -15.10 12.51
C ASP A 115 1.79 -14.98 11.41
N LEU A 116 0.89 -15.97 11.31
CA LEU A 116 -0.22 -15.96 10.35
C LEU A 116 -1.17 -14.77 10.54
N ALA A 117 -1.32 -14.30 11.79
CA ALA A 117 -2.20 -13.18 12.12
C ALA A 117 -1.66 -11.83 11.61
N ASP A 118 -0.37 -11.75 11.35
CA ASP A 118 0.33 -10.52 10.97
C ASP A 118 0.66 -10.48 9.46
N ILE A 119 0.31 -11.52 8.71
CA ILE A 119 0.47 -11.55 7.25
C ILE A 119 -0.38 -10.44 6.62
N GLY A 120 0.24 -9.66 5.74
CA GLY A 120 -0.45 -8.65 4.93
C GLY A 120 -0.75 -7.34 5.65
N LYS A 121 -0.24 -7.13 6.88
CA LYS A 121 -0.32 -5.83 7.54
C LYS A 121 0.24 -4.73 6.64
N SER A 122 -0.52 -3.65 6.55
CA SER A 122 -0.21 -2.53 5.69
C SER A 122 -0.56 -1.20 6.34
N ILE A 123 0.06 -0.14 5.83
CA ILE A 123 -0.24 1.24 6.19
C ILE A 123 -0.48 2.06 4.93
N GLU A 124 -1.35 3.06 5.04
CA GLU A 124 -1.47 4.15 4.08
C GLU A 124 -0.81 5.40 4.65
N ILE A 125 0.09 6.02 3.89
CA ILE A 125 0.71 7.28 4.28
C ILE A 125 -0.32 8.40 4.08
N VAL A 126 -0.95 8.84 5.16
CA VAL A 126 -1.94 9.93 5.12
C VAL A 126 -1.32 11.31 5.36
N ARG A 127 -0.13 11.37 5.98
CA ARG A 127 0.59 12.63 6.21
C ARG A 127 2.09 12.44 6.33
N LEU A 128 2.85 13.20 5.54
CA LEU A 128 4.32 13.25 5.60
C LEU A 128 4.89 14.54 6.21
N ASN A 129 4.10 15.61 6.33
CA ASN A 129 4.54 16.85 6.95
C ASN A 129 5.88 17.41 6.40
N GLY A 130 6.17 17.21 5.11
CA GLY A 130 7.40 17.66 4.46
C GLY A 130 8.64 16.79 4.71
N GLU A 131 8.52 15.70 5.49
CA GLU A 131 9.62 14.79 5.78
C GLU A 131 9.95 13.90 4.58
N ARG A 132 11.24 13.62 4.37
CA ARG A 132 11.70 12.65 3.38
C ARG A 132 11.59 11.26 3.99
N VAL A 133 10.74 10.40 3.43
CA VAL A 133 10.52 9.04 3.92
C VAL A 133 10.75 8.04 2.81
N VAL A 134 11.33 6.88 3.13
CA VAL A 134 11.44 5.73 2.24
C VAL A 134 10.89 4.46 2.88
N SER A 135 10.47 3.53 2.02
CA SER A 135 10.11 2.16 2.40
C SER A 135 11.38 1.31 2.57
N GLY A 136 11.52 0.68 3.73
CA GLY A 136 12.73 -0.07 4.11
C GLY A 136 12.67 -1.56 3.83
N LEU A 137 13.58 -2.30 4.45
CA LEU A 137 13.68 -3.75 4.32
C LEU A 137 12.36 -4.45 4.69
N HIS A 138 12.04 -5.52 3.94
CA HIS A 138 10.83 -6.34 4.09
C HIS A 138 9.50 -5.58 3.91
N THR A 139 9.50 -4.63 2.98
CA THR A 139 8.31 -3.86 2.64
C THR A 139 8.08 -3.77 1.13
N ILE A 140 6.82 -3.65 0.71
CA ILE A 140 6.44 -3.37 -0.68
C ILE A 140 5.79 -1.99 -0.73
N LEU A 141 6.39 -1.08 -1.50
CA LEU A 141 5.88 0.28 -1.71
C LEU A 141 4.98 0.33 -2.94
N ALA A 142 3.69 0.60 -2.73
CA ALA A 142 2.68 0.74 -3.77
C ALA A 142 2.18 2.19 -3.84
N ARG A 143 2.55 2.89 -4.92
CA ARG A 143 2.18 4.28 -5.20
C ARG A 143 0.87 4.37 -5.95
N ARG A 144 -0.11 5.08 -5.38
CA ARG A 144 -1.41 5.33 -5.99
C ARG A 144 -1.27 5.96 -7.38
N ILE A 145 -2.03 5.44 -8.34
CA ILE A 145 -2.17 5.98 -9.69
C ILE A 145 -3.41 6.87 -9.75
N GLY A 146 -3.21 8.14 -10.08
CA GLY A 146 -4.30 9.10 -10.23
C GLY A 146 -5.05 9.36 -8.91
N LYS A 147 -6.36 9.54 -9.00
CA LYS A 147 -7.24 9.94 -7.88
C LYS A 147 -8.43 9.01 -7.67
N ARG A 148 -8.36 7.78 -8.19
CA ARG A 148 -9.44 6.77 -8.07
C ARG A 148 -9.67 6.32 -6.64
N ILE A 149 -8.58 6.19 -5.86
CA ILE A 149 -8.62 5.86 -4.43
C ILE A 149 -8.51 7.15 -3.61
N ALA A 150 -9.50 7.42 -2.77
CA ALA A 150 -9.45 8.55 -1.84
C ALA A 150 -8.35 8.34 -0.77
N LEU A 151 -7.69 9.43 -0.35
CA LEU A 151 -6.69 9.35 0.72
C LEU A 151 -7.36 8.85 2.02
N GLY A 152 -6.75 7.86 2.65
CA GLY A 152 -7.25 7.18 3.84
C GLY A 152 -8.15 5.96 3.55
N PHE A 153 -8.62 5.80 2.30
CA PHE A 153 -9.44 4.63 1.94
C PHE A 153 -8.60 3.37 1.74
N GLY A 154 -7.36 3.50 1.28
CA GLY A 154 -6.44 2.37 1.10
C GLY A 154 -6.21 1.62 2.41
N GLY A 155 -6.06 2.35 3.52
CA GLY A 155 -5.92 1.77 4.86
C GLY A 155 -7.17 1.05 5.39
N HIS A 156 -8.35 1.19 4.76
CA HIS A 156 -9.52 0.37 5.09
C HIS A 156 -9.73 -0.79 4.12
N LEU A 157 -9.12 -0.71 2.93
CA LEU A 157 -9.31 -1.67 1.85
C LEU A 157 -8.39 -2.89 2.00
N PHE A 158 -7.17 -2.68 2.49
CA PHE A 158 -6.14 -3.69 2.70
C PHE A 158 -5.96 -3.98 4.19
#